data_AF-A0A643C9A9-F1
#
_entry.id   AF-A0A643C9A9-F1
#
_cell.length_a   1.000
_cell.length_b   1.000
_cell.length_c   1.000
_cell.angle_alpha   90.00
_cell.angle_beta   90.00
_cell.angle_gamma   90.00
#
_symmetry.space_group_name_H-M   'P 1'
#
loop_
_entity.id
_entity.type
_entity.pdbx_description
1 polymer ?
#
loop_
_entity_poly.entity_id
_entity_poly.type
_entity_poly.pdbx_seq_one_letter_code
_entity_poly.pdbx_strand_id
1 'polypeptide(L)'
;MVTVAVLSLADVVLEKAMHKCILKPLKGHVEAMLKHFHVADGSWKQLKENLQLVRQRNPQELGVFAPTPDFVDVEKIKVKFMTMQKMYSPEKKVMLLLRVCKLIYTVMENNSGRMYGADDFLPVLTYVIAQCDMLELDTEIEYMMELLDPSLLHGE
;
A
#
# COMPACT_ATOMS: atom_id res chain seq x y z
N MET A 1 -4.97 24.12 21.35
CA MET A 1 -5.26 24.78 20.05
C MET A 1 -4.19 24.30 19.08
N VAL A 2 -4.40 23.15 18.46
CA VAL A 2 -3.53 22.67 17.38
C VAL A 2 -4.02 23.38 16.13
N THR A 3 -3.23 24.30 15.61
CA THR A 3 -3.49 24.96 14.34
C THR A 3 -3.47 23.87 13.28
N VAL A 4 -4.64 23.50 12.76
CA VAL A 4 -4.72 22.75 11.50
C VAL A 4 -4.11 23.69 10.46
N ALA A 5 -2.90 23.38 10.01
CA ALA A 5 -2.30 24.08 8.89
C ALA A 5 -3.16 23.74 7.66
N VAL A 6 -4.12 24.60 7.35
CA VAL A 6 -4.72 24.62 6.02
C VAL A 6 -3.58 25.03 5.10
N LEU A 7 -2.95 24.05 4.46
CA LEU A 7 -1.95 24.30 3.43
C LEU A 7 -2.51 25.33 2.46
N SER A 8 -1.74 26.38 2.20
CA SER A 8 -2.17 27.39 1.24
C SER A 8 -2.28 26.74 -0.14
N LEU A 9 -3.12 27.28 -1.01
CA LEU A 9 -3.18 26.82 -2.41
C LEU A 9 -1.79 26.85 -3.08
N ALA A 10 -0.92 27.77 -2.65
CA ALA A 10 0.45 27.87 -3.13
C ALA A 10 1.29 26.65 -2.70
N ASP A 11 1.16 26.19 -1.46
CA ASP A 11 1.89 25.02 -0.94
C ASP A 11 1.50 23.75 -1.71
N VAL A 12 0.20 23.55 -1.96
CA VAL A 12 -0.29 22.40 -2.74
C VAL A 12 0.20 22.43 -4.18
N VAL A 13 0.28 23.61 -4.81
CA VAL A 13 0.78 23.77 -6.17
C VAL A 13 2.30 23.53 -6.22
N LEU A 14 3.04 24.06 -5.25
CA LEU A 14 4.48 23.89 -5.15
C LEU A 14 4.84 22.42 -4.93
N GLU A 15 4.14 21.73 -4.04
CA GLU A 15 4.34 20.30 -3.76
C GLU A 15 4.16 19.45 -5.02
N LYS A 16 3.06 19.69 -5.76
CA LYS A 16 2.82 19.02 -7.04
C LYS A 16 3.90 19.32 -8.08
N ALA A 17 4.44 20.55 -8.09
CA ALA A 17 5.55 20.90 -8.95
C ALA A 17 6.84 20.17 -8.54
N MET A 18 7.15 20.08 -7.24
CA MET A 18 8.30 19.35 -6.70
C MET A 18 8.21 17.85 -7.02
N HIS A 19 7.05 17.22 -6.79
CA HIS A 19 6.79 15.85 -7.21
C HIS A 19 7.09 15.64 -8.70
N LYS A 20 6.66 16.57 -9.56
CA LYS A 20 6.87 16.45 -11.01
C LYS A 20 8.31 16.70 -11.45
N CYS A 21 9.01 17.65 -10.84
CA CYS A 21 10.35 18.07 -11.25
C CYS A 21 11.46 17.21 -10.61
N ILE A 22 11.22 16.65 -9.42
CA ILE A 22 12.22 15.90 -8.64
C ILE A 22 11.85 14.42 -8.63
N LEU A 23 10.67 14.08 -8.11
CA LEU A 23 10.32 12.67 -7.90
C LEU A 23 10.12 11.91 -9.22
N LYS A 24 9.46 12.52 -10.21
CA LYS A 24 9.24 11.86 -11.51
C LYS A 24 10.55 11.40 -12.19
N PRO A 25 11.61 12.22 -12.35
CA PRO A 25 12.86 11.74 -12.93
C PRO A 25 13.68 10.84 -12.00
N LEU A 26 13.58 11.00 -10.68
CA LEU A 26 14.41 10.26 -9.72
C LEU A 26 13.81 8.94 -9.23
N LYS A 27 12.49 8.72 -9.37
CA LYS A 27 11.77 7.54 -8.85
C LYS A 27 12.52 6.23 -9.10
N GLY A 28 12.86 5.93 -10.36
CA GLY A 28 13.54 4.67 -10.70
C GLY A 28 14.92 4.52 -10.07
N HIS A 29 15.65 5.62 -9.84
CA HIS A 29 16.93 5.59 -9.14
C HIS A 29 16.74 5.33 -7.64
N VAL A 30 15.74 5.98 -7.01
CA VAL A 30 15.41 5.76 -5.60
C VAL A 30 15.00 4.31 -5.37
N GLU A 31 14.12 3.76 -6.20
CA GLU A 31 13.68 2.36 -6.11
C GLU A 31 14.82 1.36 -6.30
N ALA A 32 15.71 1.62 -7.26
CA ALA A 32 16.89 0.78 -7.47
C ALA A 32 17.84 0.82 -6.26
N MET A 33 18.03 1.99 -5.65
CA MET A 33 18.86 2.13 -4.45
C MET A 33 18.26 1.44 -3.23
N LEU A 34 16.96 1.63 -2.96
CA LEU A 34 16.25 0.94 -1.88
C LEU A 34 16.37 -0.58 -2.05
N LYS A 35 16.05 -1.08 -3.24
CA LYS A 35 16.20 -2.52 -3.55
C LYS A 35 17.63 -3.01 -3.33
N HIS A 36 18.63 -2.23 -3.72
CA HIS A 36 20.03 -2.57 -3.49
C HIS A 36 20.35 -2.71 -1.99
N PHE A 37 19.87 -1.78 -1.15
CA PHE A 37 20.04 -1.87 0.31
C PHE A 37 19.41 -3.14 0.88
N HIS A 38 18.15 -3.43 0.52
CA HIS A 38 17.46 -4.63 1.02
C HIS A 38 18.07 -5.95 0.53
N VAL A 39 18.65 -5.95 -0.66
CA VAL A 39 19.38 -7.12 -1.17
C VAL A 39 20.69 -7.29 -0.41
N ALA A 40 21.40 -6.19 -0.13
CA ALA A 40 22.68 -6.22 0.56
C ALA A 40 22.55 -6.62 2.04
N ASP A 41 21.50 -6.18 2.73
CA ASP A 41 21.24 -6.53 4.14
C ASP A 41 20.46 -7.85 4.32
N GLY A 42 19.98 -8.44 3.22
CA GLY A 42 19.26 -9.71 3.20
C GLY A 42 17.77 -9.64 3.51
N SER A 43 17.24 -8.47 3.86
CA SER A 43 15.81 -8.28 4.15
C SER A 43 14.91 -8.63 2.96
N TRP A 44 15.36 -8.36 1.72
CA TRP A 44 14.64 -8.73 0.50
C TRP A 44 14.41 -10.24 0.40
N LYS A 45 15.44 -11.03 0.73
CA LYS A 45 15.34 -12.50 0.73
C LYS A 45 14.41 -12.97 1.83
N GLN A 46 14.56 -12.43 3.04
CA GLN A 46 13.71 -12.78 4.18
C GLN A 46 12.24 -12.49 3.90
N LEU A 47 11.92 -11.32 3.34
CA LEU A 47 10.55 -10.95 3.00
C LEU A 47 9.96 -11.89 1.94
N LYS A 48 10.74 -12.25 0.92
CA LYS A 48 10.32 -13.24 -0.09
C LYS A 48 9.97 -14.58 0.53
N GLU A 49 10.82 -15.10 1.41
CA GLU A 49 10.58 -16.37 2.11
C GLU A 49 9.34 -16.28 3.00
N ASN A 50 9.16 -15.18 3.72
CA ASN A 50 7.98 -14.94 4.55
C ASN A 50 6.69 -14.91 3.73
N LEU A 51 6.68 -14.22 2.58
CA LEU A 51 5.52 -14.18 1.68
C LEU A 51 5.17 -15.57 1.16
N GLN A 52 6.16 -16.37 0.76
CA GLN A 52 5.95 -17.74 0.31
C GLN A 52 5.37 -18.65 1.40
N LEU A 53 5.81 -18.48 2.65
CA LEU A 53 5.26 -19.21 3.79
C LEU A 53 3.81 -18.81 4.07
N VAL A 54 3.51 -17.51 4.11
CA VAL A 54 2.15 -17.00 4.37
C VAL A 54 1.18 -17.41 3.26
N ARG A 55 1.62 -17.41 2.00
CA ARG A 55 0.79 -17.79 0.85
C ARG A 55 0.29 -19.23 0.91
N GLN A 56 1.04 -20.12 1.55
CA GLN A 56 0.69 -21.54 1.72
C GLN A 56 -0.25 -21.79 2.91
N ARG A 57 -0.44 -20.79 3.78
CA ARG A 57 -1.30 -20.92 4.96
C ARG A 57 -2.77 -20.81 4.59
N ASN A 58 -3.59 -21.47 5.40
CA ASN A 58 -5.03 -21.25 5.36
C ASN A 58 -5.34 -19.85 5.94
N PRO A 59 -6.33 -19.10 5.40
CA PRO A 59 -6.66 -17.77 5.91
C PRO A 59 -6.90 -17.72 7.43
N GLN A 60 -7.50 -18.76 8.00
CA GLN A 60 -7.81 -18.86 9.42
C GLN A 60 -6.56 -18.90 10.30
N GLU A 61 -5.44 -19.43 9.79
CA GLU A 61 -4.15 -19.45 10.49
C GLU A 61 -3.53 -18.05 10.58
N LEU A 62 -4.01 -17.11 9.77
CA LEU A 62 -3.66 -15.69 9.81
C LEU A 62 -4.68 -14.87 10.61
N GLY A 63 -5.67 -15.50 11.23
CA GLY A 63 -6.76 -14.82 11.95
C GLY A 63 -7.85 -14.27 11.03
N VAL A 64 -7.96 -14.76 9.79
CA VAL A 64 -9.01 -14.32 8.87
C VAL A 64 -10.31 -15.07 9.13
N PHE A 65 -11.30 -14.34 9.65
CA PHE A 65 -12.67 -14.83 9.88
C PHE A 65 -13.73 -14.05 9.09
N ALA A 66 -13.32 -13.01 8.35
CA ALA A 66 -14.16 -12.28 7.43
C ALA A 66 -14.15 -12.93 6.04
N PRO A 67 -15.16 -12.67 5.18
CA PRO A 67 -15.11 -13.04 3.78
C PRO A 67 -13.84 -12.51 3.10
N THR A 68 -13.16 -13.36 2.32
CA THR A 68 -11.91 -13.02 1.64
C THR A 68 -12.12 -12.77 0.15
N PRO A 69 -11.34 -11.86 -0.47
CA PRO A 69 -11.30 -11.69 -1.91
C PRO A 69 -11.05 -13.01 -2.65
N ASP A 70 -11.83 -13.27 -3.69
CA ASP A 70 -11.60 -14.42 -4.57
C ASP A 70 -10.44 -14.15 -5.56
N PHE A 71 -10.17 -15.10 -6.45
CA PHE A 71 -9.12 -14.94 -7.45
C PHE A 71 -9.30 -13.70 -8.32
N VAL A 72 -10.53 -13.39 -8.74
CA VAL A 72 -10.83 -12.25 -9.61
C VAL A 72 -10.60 -10.94 -8.86
N ASP A 73 -10.99 -10.88 -7.60
CA ASP A 73 -10.77 -9.71 -6.75
C ASP A 73 -9.29 -9.49 -6.43
N VAL A 74 -8.54 -10.57 -6.17
CA VAL A 74 -7.07 -10.49 -5.99
C VAL A 74 -6.39 -9.96 -7.25
N GLU A 75 -6.78 -10.41 -8.45
CA GLU A 75 -6.22 -9.86 -9.70
C GLU A 75 -6.56 -8.37 -9.89
N LYS A 76 -7.78 -7.94 -9.54
CA LYS A 76 -8.11 -6.50 -9.54
C LYS A 76 -7.21 -5.70 -8.59
N ILE A 77 -6.92 -6.27 -7.41
CA ILE A 77 -6.05 -5.64 -6.41
C ILE A 77 -4.60 -5.56 -6.92
N LYS A 78 -4.06 -6.64 -7.52
CA LYS A 78 -2.74 -6.64 -8.16
C LYS A 78 -2.61 -5.55 -9.22
N VAL A 79 -3.61 -5.38 -10.08
CA VAL A 79 -3.60 -4.31 -11.10
C VAL A 79 -3.49 -2.92 -10.44
N LYS A 80 -4.12 -2.70 -9.27
CA LYS A 80 -3.98 -1.44 -8.53
C LYS A 80 -2.57 -1.27 -7.96
N PHE A 81 -1.97 -2.31 -7.39
CA PHE A 81 -0.58 -2.27 -6.92
C PHE A 81 0.41 -2.03 -8.07
N MET A 82 0.25 -2.70 -9.22
CA MET A 82 1.07 -2.46 -10.40
C MET A 82 0.88 -1.04 -10.96
N THR A 83 -0.32 -0.48 -10.84
CA THR A 83 -0.58 0.92 -11.19
C THR A 83 0.11 1.85 -10.21
N MET A 84 0.08 1.52 -8.91
CA MET A 84 0.73 2.28 -7.85
C MET A 84 2.24 2.35 -8.05
N GLN A 85 2.87 1.22 -8.39
CA GLN A 85 4.28 1.14 -8.75
C GLN A 85 4.65 2.08 -9.91
N LYS A 86 3.74 2.39 -10.82
CA LYS A 86 4.02 3.32 -11.94
C LYS A 86 3.90 4.80 -11.55
N MET A 87 3.29 5.11 -10.41
CA MET A 87 3.13 6.48 -9.94
C MET A 87 4.42 6.99 -9.29
N TYR A 88 4.75 8.26 -9.50
CA TYR A 88 5.85 8.94 -8.78
C TYR A 88 5.36 9.84 -7.65
N SER A 89 4.07 10.16 -7.62
CA SER A 89 3.48 11.03 -6.60
C SER A 89 3.03 10.17 -5.41
N PRO A 90 3.56 10.39 -4.21
CA PRO A 90 3.18 9.64 -3.00
C PRO A 90 1.67 9.74 -2.72
N GLU A 91 1.07 10.93 -2.83
CA GLU A 91 -0.38 11.13 -2.70
C GLU A 91 -1.20 10.23 -3.66
N LYS A 92 -0.75 10.12 -4.93
CA LYS A 92 -1.42 9.25 -5.90
C LYS A 92 -1.29 7.78 -5.54
N LYS A 93 -0.19 7.39 -4.91
CA LYS A 93 -0.01 6.02 -4.41
C LYS A 93 -0.94 5.76 -3.23
N VAL A 94 -1.06 6.70 -2.26
CA VAL A 94 -2.04 6.63 -1.16
C VAL A 94 -3.45 6.42 -1.71
N MET A 95 -3.89 7.25 -2.67
CA MET A 95 -5.21 7.08 -3.29
C MET A 95 -5.45 5.69 -3.89
N LEU A 96 -4.40 5.01 -4.37
CA LEU A 96 -4.51 3.64 -4.87
C LEU A 96 -4.55 2.61 -3.74
N LEU A 97 -3.78 2.78 -2.67
CA LEU A 97 -3.87 1.95 -1.47
C LEU A 97 -5.27 2.03 -0.84
N LEU A 98 -5.83 3.24 -0.68
CA LEU A 98 -7.17 3.42 -0.13
C LEU A 98 -8.25 2.74 -1.00
N ARG A 99 -8.07 2.76 -2.33
CA ARG A 99 -8.94 2.00 -3.25
C ARG A 99 -8.79 0.48 -3.09
N VAL A 100 -7.60 -0.01 -2.74
CA VAL A 100 -7.41 -1.43 -2.40
C VAL A 100 -8.12 -1.75 -1.07
N CYS A 101 -7.92 -0.93 -0.03
CA CYS A 101 -8.61 -1.08 1.26
C CYS A 101 -10.13 -1.13 1.06
N LYS A 102 -10.69 -0.21 0.27
CA LYS A 102 -12.12 -0.18 -0.04
C LYS A 102 -12.60 -1.45 -0.76
N LEU A 103 -11.82 -2.00 -1.69
CA LEU A 103 -12.16 -3.26 -2.35
C LEU A 103 -12.22 -4.41 -1.35
N ILE A 104 -11.25 -4.48 -0.44
CA ILE A 104 -11.20 -5.51 0.61
C ILE A 104 -12.42 -5.37 1.53
N TYR A 105 -12.72 -4.18 2.02
CA TYR A 105 -13.92 -3.93 2.83
C TYR A 105 -15.21 -4.30 2.10
N THR A 106 -15.32 -3.95 0.82
CA THR A 106 -16.50 -4.30 0.01
C THR A 106 -16.72 -5.81 -0.03
N VAL A 107 -15.65 -6.61 -0.12
CA VAL A 107 -15.74 -8.07 -0.08
C VAL A 107 -16.15 -8.55 1.32
N MET A 108 -15.52 -8.03 2.37
CA MET A 108 -15.82 -8.41 3.76
C MET A 108 -17.28 -8.13 4.12
N GLU A 109 -17.82 -6.99 3.70
CA GLU A 109 -19.19 -6.55 3.98
C GLU A 109 -20.24 -7.24 3.10
N ASN A 110 -19.84 -7.86 1.98
CA ASN A 110 -20.77 -8.41 1.01
C ASN A 110 -21.61 -9.54 1.63
N ASN A 111 -22.92 -9.31 1.74
CA ASN A 111 -23.90 -10.23 2.32
C ASN A 111 -23.60 -10.70 3.76
N SER A 112 -22.70 -10.03 4.48
CA SER A 112 -22.34 -10.42 5.85
C SER A 112 -23.24 -9.77 6.90
N GLY A 113 -23.82 -8.60 6.62
CA GLY A 113 -24.64 -7.84 7.58
C GLY A 113 -23.87 -7.37 8.83
N ARG A 114 -22.54 -7.54 8.83
CA ARG A 114 -21.64 -7.24 9.94
C ARG A 114 -20.74 -6.06 9.56
N MET A 115 -20.49 -5.19 10.53
CA MET A 115 -19.44 -4.16 10.42
C MET A 115 -18.10 -4.75 10.87
N TYR A 116 -17.04 -4.43 10.13
CA TYR A 116 -15.68 -4.92 10.38
C TYR A 116 -14.77 -3.77 10.81
N GLY A 117 -13.97 -4.01 11.85
CA GLY A 117 -12.97 -3.07 12.33
C GLY A 117 -11.57 -3.34 11.78
N ALA A 118 -10.59 -2.55 12.24
CA ALA A 118 -9.19 -2.72 11.87
C ALA A 118 -8.65 -4.12 12.22
N ASP A 119 -9.04 -4.67 13.38
CA ASP A 119 -8.61 -6.00 13.83
C ASP A 119 -9.12 -7.14 12.93
N ASP A 120 -10.28 -6.95 12.28
CA ASP A 120 -10.78 -7.88 11.28
C ASP A 120 -10.11 -7.65 9.90
N PHE A 121 -9.80 -6.40 9.59
CA PHE A 121 -9.25 -5.98 8.29
C PHE A 121 -7.78 -6.36 8.10
N LEU A 122 -6.92 -6.14 9.11
CA LEU A 122 -5.47 -6.36 8.99
C LEU A 122 -5.12 -7.82 8.63
N PRO A 123 -5.76 -8.85 9.22
CA PRO A 123 -5.60 -10.24 8.76
C PRO A 123 -5.96 -10.44 7.29
N VAL A 124 -7.07 -9.87 6.82
CA VAL A 124 -7.51 -10.00 5.42
C VAL A 124 -6.53 -9.31 4.49
N LEU A 125 -6.07 -8.10 4.83
CA LEU A 125 -5.05 -7.38 4.07
C LEU A 125 -3.74 -8.20 3.98
N THR A 126 -3.28 -8.75 5.11
CA THR A 126 -2.08 -9.60 5.17
C THR A 126 -2.21 -10.80 4.22
N TYR A 127 -3.36 -11.49 4.27
CA TYR A 127 -3.64 -12.59 3.36
C TYR A 127 -3.62 -12.14 1.90
N VAL A 128 -4.30 -11.05 1.56
CA VAL A 128 -4.37 -10.51 0.20
C VAL A 128 -2.99 -10.12 -0.33
N ILE A 129 -2.15 -9.47 0.47
CA ILE A 129 -0.77 -9.11 0.09
C ILE A 129 0.04 -10.36 -0.23
N ALA A 130 -0.06 -11.42 0.59
CA ALA A 130 0.61 -12.69 0.32
C ALA A 130 0.11 -13.38 -0.95
N GLN A 131 -1.20 -13.31 -1.25
CA GLN A 131 -1.76 -13.83 -2.50
C GLN A 131 -1.35 -12.99 -3.72
N CYS A 132 -1.10 -11.69 -3.53
CA CYS A 132 -0.59 -10.81 -4.57
C CYS A 132 0.83 -11.17 -5.01
N ASP A 133 1.68 -11.64 -4.09
CA ASP A 133 3.07 -12.04 -4.36
C ASP A 133 3.88 -10.96 -5.09
N MET A 134 3.73 -9.72 -4.60
CA MET A 134 4.39 -8.53 -5.15
C MET A 134 5.40 -7.99 -4.14
N LEU A 135 6.64 -8.47 -4.22
CA LEU A 135 7.70 -8.15 -3.26
C LEU A 135 8.10 -6.67 -3.32
N GLU A 136 8.03 -6.07 -4.50
CA GLU A 136 8.31 -4.65 -4.73
C GLU A 136 7.36 -3.72 -3.96
N LEU A 137 6.23 -4.21 -3.44
CA LEU A 137 5.32 -3.40 -2.64
C LEU A 137 6.01 -2.78 -1.43
N ASP A 138 6.96 -3.48 -0.80
CA ASP A 138 7.70 -3.01 0.37
C ASP A 138 8.44 -1.69 0.08
N THR A 139 9.24 -1.67 -1.00
CA THR A 139 9.95 -0.47 -1.46
C THR A 139 9.02 0.67 -1.85
N GLU A 140 7.81 0.36 -2.32
CA GLU A 140 6.80 1.38 -2.64
C GLU A 140 6.20 2.00 -1.39
N ILE A 141 6.01 1.22 -0.33
CA ILE A 141 5.53 1.72 0.97
C ILE A 141 6.61 2.58 1.63
N GLU A 142 7.87 2.14 1.63
CA GLU A 142 8.98 2.97 2.12
C GLU A 142 9.10 4.30 1.38
N TYR A 143 9.06 4.25 0.04
CA TYR A 143 9.05 5.45 -0.80
C TYR A 143 7.93 6.42 -0.39
N MET A 144 6.74 5.90 -0.09
CA MET A 144 5.62 6.71 0.36
C MET A 144 5.83 7.27 1.76
N MET A 145 6.25 6.44 2.72
CA MET A 145 6.45 6.85 4.12
C MET A 145 7.49 7.96 4.25
N GLU A 146 8.55 7.93 3.45
CA GLU A 146 9.63 8.93 3.50
C GLU A 146 9.29 10.24 2.76
N LEU A 147 8.37 10.21 1.79
CA LEU A 147 8.10 11.35 0.89
C LEU A 147 6.70 11.94 1.04
N LEU A 148 5.81 11.33 1.83
CA LEU A 148 4.51 11.91 2.14
C LEU A 148 4.68 13.05 3.15
N ASP A 149 4.15 14.22 2.82
CA ASP A 149 3.93 15.27 3.80
C ASP A 149 2.79 14.84 4.76
N PRO A 150 3.06 14.65 6.07
CA PRO A 150 2.04 14.24 7.03
C PRO A 150 0.88 15.24 7.13
N SER A 151 1.10 16.52 6.82
CA SER A 151 0.06 17.54 6.85
C SER A 151 -0.99 17.37 5.74
N LEU A 152 -0.67 16.61 4.68
CA LEU A 152 -1.61 16.26 3.62
C LEU A 152 -2.50 15.06 3.97
N LEU A 153 -2.11 14.26 4.97
CA LEU A 153 -2.85 13.10 5.44
C LEU A 153 -3.93 13.53 6.43
N HIS A 154 -5.05 14.01 5.90
CA HIS A 154 -6.29 14.13 6.67
C HIS A 154 -6.96 12.75 6.68
N GLY A 155 -7.54 12.36 7.82
CA GLY A 155 -8.19 11.05 7.96
C GLY A 155 -9.20 10.77 6.85
N GLU A 156 -9.42 9.48 6.55
CA GLU A 156 -10.49 9.02 5.64
C GLU A 156 -11.89 9.31 6.19
#